data_AF-A0A3N7FW71-F1
#
_entry.id   AF-A0A3N7FW71-F1
#
_cell.length_a   1.000
_cell.length_b   1.000
_cell.length_c   1.000
_cell.angle_alpha   90.00
_cell.angle_beta   90.00
_cell.angle_gamma   90.00
#
_symmetry.space_group_name_H-M   'P 1'
#
loop_
_entity.id
_entity.type
_entity.pdbx_description
1 polymer ?
#
loop_
_entity_poly.entity_id
_entity_poly.type
_entity_poly.pdbx_seq_one_letter_code
_entity_poly.pdbx_strand_id
1 'polypeptide(L)'
;MYTIKIADDPETCNRVVIYRPQKNIVTQLELISLWEKKTGKTFNRIYVPEDEIVKLSETLPHPQNIPVSILHSLFVKGDMMGFELGEDDLEASGLYPDLEFRTIDQLLDIFLTSPPDPAAAAFE
;
A
#
# COMPACT_ATOMS: atom_id res chain seq x y z
N MET A 1 11.40 1.54 -14.72
CA MET A 1 11.29 1.19 -13.29
C MET A 1 11.67 2.43 -12.50
N TYR A 2 10.76 2.99 -11.70
CA TYR A 2 10.97 4.28 -11.01
C TYR A 2 12.18 4.25 -10.08
N THR A 3 12.32 3.19 -9.29
CA THR A 3 13.40 3.06 -8.29
C THR A 3 14.81 3.13 -8.89
N ILE A 4 15.04 2.49 -10.04
CA ILE A 4 16.33 2.60 -10.75
C ILE A 4 16.56 4.03 -11.23
N LYS A 5 15.55 4.66 -11.85
CA LYS A 5 15.67 6.05 -12.32
C LYS A 5 16.03 6.98 -11.16
N ILE A 6 15.33 6.86 -10.04
CA ILE A 6 15.57 7.65 -8.82
C ILE A 6 17.01 7.42 -8.32
N ALA A 7 17.47 6.19 -8.25
CA ALA A 7 18.83 5.90 -7.78
C ALA A 7 19.93 6.58 -8.62
N ASP A 8 19.69 6.77 -9.92
CA ASP A 8 20.62 7.41 -10.85
C ASP A 8 20.38 8.92 -11.03
N ASP A 9 19.35 9.49 -10.38
CA ASP A 9 18.93 10.88 -10.55
C ASP A 9 19.57 11.80 -9.49
N PRO A 10 20.50 12.71 -9.88
CA PRO A 10 21.17 13.62 -8.96
C PRO A 10 20.21 14.52 -8.17
N GLU A 11 19.02 14.83 -8.70
CA GLU A 11 18.03 15.71 -8.04
C GLU A 11 17.34 15.04 -6.85
N THR A 12 17.44 13.71 -6.75
CA THR A 12 16.90 12.90 -5.66
C THR A 12 17.95 12.51 -4.61
N CYS A 13 19.22 12.85 -4.85
CA CYS A 13 20.34 12.48 -3.99
C CYS A 13 20.18 13.08 -2.58
N ASN A 14 20.34 12.22 -1.55
CA ASN A 14 20.17 12.56 -0.13
C ASN A 14 18.79 13.12 0.24
N ARG A 15 17.74 12.74 -0.51
CA ARG A 15 16.35 13.14 -0.25
C ARG A 15 15.46 11.92 -0.01
N VAL A 16 14.34 12.15 0.66
CA VAL A 16 13.29 11.16 0.83
C VAL A 16 12.38 11.22 -0.40
N VAL A 17 12.23 10.09 -1.09
CA VAL A 17 11.33 9.97 -2.24
C VAL A 17 10.16 9.06 -1.87
N ILE A 18 8.95 9.59 -1.99
CA ILE A 18 7.70 8.96 -1.58
C ILE A 18 6.89 8.58 -2.82
N TYR A 19 6.38 7.35 -2.85
CA TYR A 19 5.56 6.85 -3.96
C TYR A 19 4.10 7.01 -3.54
N ARG A 20 3.49 8.13 -3.93
CA ARG A 20 2.09 8.45 -3.59
C ARG A 20 1.34 8.96 -4.82
N PRO A 21 1.28 8.18 -5.92
CA PRO A 21 0.51 8.58 -7.10
C PRO A 21 -0.98 8.68 -6.74
N GLN A 22 -1.62 9.79 -7.11
CA GLN A 22 -2.99 10.12 -6.73
C GLN A 22 -4.02 9.04 -7.12
N LYS A 23 -3.82 8.36 -8.27
CA LYS A 23 -4.70 7.29 -8.76
C LYS A 23 -4.52 5.94 -8.03
N ASN A 24 -3.68 5.90 -7.01
CA ASN A 24 -3.37 4.71 -6.21
C ASN A 24 -3.68 4.89 -4.73
N ILE A 25 -4.29 6.01 -4.33
CA ILE A 25 -4.76 6.23 -2.97
C ILE A 25 -6.15 5.62 -2.85
N VAL A 26 -6.34 4.71 -1.89
CA VAL A 26 -7.61 3.99 -1.68
C VAL A 26 -7.72 3.49 -0.24
N THR A 27 -8.95 3.45 0.27
CA THR A 27 -9.27 2.78 1.54
C THR A 27 -9.61 1.30 1.33
N GLN A 28 -9.59 0.49 2.39
CA GLN A 28 -10.01 -0.92 2.31
C GLN A 28 -11.44 -1.08 1.79
N LEU A 29 -12.37 -0.20 2.20
CA LEU A 29 -13.78 -0.27 1.80
C LEU A 29 -13.99 0.06 0.33
N GLU A 30 -13.26 1.06 -0.18
CA GLU A 30 -13.27 1.39 -1.60
C GLU A 30 -12.66 0.27 -2.43
N LEU A 31 -11.53 -0.30 -2.00
CA LEU A 31 -10.87 -1.40 -2.70
C LEU A 31 -11.77 -2.63 -2.80
N ILE A 32 -12.44 -3.02 -1.71
CA ILE A 32 -13.43 -4.11 -1.71
C ILE A 32 -14.57 -3.78 -2.68
N SER A 33 -15.10 -2.56 -2.63
CA SER A 33 -16.22 -2.15 -3.49
C SER A 33 -15.84 -2.14 -4.98
N LEU A 34 -14.62 -1.72 -5.31
CA LEU A 34 -14.07 -1.80 -6.67
C LEU A 34 -13.94 -3.26 -7.13
N TRP A 35 -13.50 -4.15 -6.23
CA TRP A 35 -13.37 -5.57 -6.52
C TRP A 35 -14.72 -6.28 -6.70
N GLU A 36 -15.71 -5.95 -5.87
CA GLU A 36 -17.10 -6.40 -6.01
C GLU A 36 -17.68 -6.00 -7.37
N LYS A 37 -17.49 -4.74 -7.76
CA LYS A 37 -17.90 -4.23 -9.07
C LYS A 37 -17.24 -4.98 -10.23
N LYS A 38 -15.93 -5.25 -10.14
CA LYS A 38 -15.16 -5.93 -11.19
C LYS A 38 -15.52 -7.40 -11.33
N THR A 39 -15.81 -8.07 -10.23
CA THR A 39 -16.12 -9.52 -10.22
C THR A 39 -17.61 -9.84 -10.32
N GLY A 40 -18.49 -8.85 -10.11
CA GLY A 40 -19.93 -9.06 -9.99
C GLY A 40 -20.33 -9.83 -8.73
N LYS A 41 -19.42 -9.98 -7.75
CA LYS A 41 -19.64 -10.69 -6.48
C LYS A 41 -19.88 -9.69 -5.36
N THR A 42 -20.58 -10.13 -4.32
CA THR A 42 -20.71 -9.41 -3.05
C THR A 42 -20.03 -10.23 -1.95
N PHE A 43 -19.26 -9.58 -1.09
CA PHE A 43 -18.57 -10.21 0.03
C PHE A 43 -19.23 -9.82 1.37
N ASN A 44 -19.26 -10.77 2.31
CA ASN A 44 -19.59 -10.45 3.68
C ASN A 44 -18.39 -9.73 4.34
N ARG A 45 -18.59 -8.48 4.77
CA ARG A 45 -17.54 -7.65 5.37
C ARG A 45 -17.48 -7.92 6.88
N ILE A 46 -16.43 -8.59 7.32
CA ILE A 46 -16.16 -8.85 8.74
C ILE A 46 -15.17 -7.81 9.24
N TYR A 47 -15.58 -7.03 10.24
CA TYR A 47 -14.75 -6.00 10.84
C TYR A 47 -14.04 -6.55 12.08
N VAL A 48 -12.75 -6.28 12.17
CA VAL A 48 -11.94 -6.58 13.37
C VAL A 48 -11.69 -5.26 14.10
N PRO A 49 -12.14 -5.11 15.36
CA PRO A 49 -11.87 -3.92 16.17
C PRO A 49 -10.38 -3.65 16.34
N GLU A 50 -10.00 -2.37 16.45
CA GLU A 50 -8.59 -1.96 16.62
C GLU A 50 -7.98 -2.58 17.88
N ASP A 51 -8.71 -2.59 18.99
CA ASP A 51 -8.25 -3.14 20.28
C ASP A 51 -7.96 -4.65 20.20
N GLU A 52 -8.68 -5.38 19.34
CA GLU A 52 -8.39 -6.78 19.08
C GLU A 52 -7.05 -6.96 18.33
N ILE A 53 -6.79 -6.12 17.33
CA ILE A 53 -5.52 -6.15 16.58
C ILE A 53 -4.34 -5.77 17.49
N VAL A 54 -4.51 -4.74 18.32
CA VAL A 54 -3.51 -4.34 19.33
C VAL A 54 -3.24 -5.48 20.29
N LYS A 55 -4.29 -6.12 20.83
CA LYS A 55 -4.13 -7.28 21.72
C LYS A 55 -3.39 -8.43 21.04
N LEU A 56 -3.65 -8.70 19.76
CA LEU A 56 -2.91 -9.72 19.01
C LEU A 56 -1.42 -9.37 18.89
N SER A 57 -1.08 -8.10 18.69
CA SER A 57 0.32 -7.64 18.62
C SER A 57 1.08 -7.84 19.96
N GLU A 58 0.37 -7.75 21.09
CA GLU A 58 0.95 -7.94 22.42
C GLU A 58 1.03 -9.41 22.84
N THR A 59 0.15 -10.27 22.31
CA THR A 59 -0.03 -11.65 22.79
C THR A 59 0.54 -12.72 21.87
N LEU A 60 0.68 -12.46 20.57
CA LEU A 60 1.31 -13.39 19.64
C LEU A 60 2.82 -13.48 19.90
N PRO A 61 3.42 -14.67 19.76
CA PRO A 61 4.87 -14.81 19.83
C PRO A 61 5.54 -14.11 18.64
N HIS A 62 6.83 -13.81 18.79
CA HIS A 62 7.66 -13.37 17.68
C HIS A 62 7.98 -14.54 16.73
N PRO A 63 7.89 -14.37 15.39
CA PRO A 63 7.60 -13.14 14.66
C PRO A 63 6.11 -12.94 14.29
N GLN A 64 5.19 -13.75 14.81
CA GLN A 64 3.75 -13.71 14.45
C GLN A 64 3.04 -12.42 14.87
N ASN A 65 3.56 -11.69 15.85
CA ASN A 65 3.08 -10.36 16.22
C ASN A 65 3.46 -9.25 15.20
N ILE A 66 4.46 -9.48 14.34
CA ILE A 66 4.91 -8.47 13.36
C ILE A 66 3.85 -8.20 12.28
N PRO A 67 3.30 -9.21 11.58
CA PRO A 67 2.26 -8.98 10.57
C PRO A 67 1.06 -8.19 11.08
N VAL A 68 0.53 -8.50 12.27
CA VAL A 68 -0.63 -7.79 12.83
C VAL A 68 -0.31 -6.35 13.20
N SER A 69 0.92 -6.08 13.66
CA SER A 69 1.41 -4.72 13.91
C SER A 69 1.53 -3.91 12.62
N ILE A 70 2.01 -4.55 11.54
CA ILE A 70 2.07 -3.93 10.20
C ILE A 70 0.66 -3.62 9.68
N LEU A 71 -0.29 -4.57 9.79
CA LEU A 71 -1.68 -4.35 9.39
C LEU A 71 -2.31 -3.19 10.16
N HIS A 72 -2.04 -3.08 11.46
CA HIS A 72 -2.50 -1.97 12.30
C HIS A 72 -1.97 -0.62 11.80
N SER A 73 -0.65 -0.49 11.61
CA SER A 73 -0.02 0.74 11.11
C SER A 73 -0.57 1.15 9.72
N LEU A 74 -0.62 0.20 8.79
CA LEU A 74 -1.03 0.47 7.40
C LEU A 74 -2.53 0.76 7.27
N PHE A 75 -3.38 -0.02 7.92
CA PHE A 75 -4.82 -0.08 7.60
C PHE A 75 -5.73 0.45 8.71
N VAL A 76 -5.21 0.68 9.92
CA VAL A 76 -5.97 1.26 11.04
C VAL A 76 -5.48 2.66 11.38
N LYS A 77 -4.17 2.83 11.62
CA LYS A 77 -3.57 4.16 11.83
C LYS A 77 -3.44 4.95 10.53
N GLY A 78 -3.22 4.26 9.42
CA GLY A 78 -3.06 4.90 8.11
C GLY A 78 -1.75 5.65 7.99
N ASP A 79 -0.68 5.17 8.60
CA ASP A 79 0.62 5.87 8.70
C ASP A 79 1.24 6.18 7.33
N MET A 80 0.85 5.46 6.28
CA MET A 80 1.25 5.74 4.89
C MET A 80 0.69 7.05 4.33
N MET A 81 -0.42 7.55 4.91
CA MET A 81 -1.16 8.74 4.45
C MET A 81 -1.43 9.76 5.57
N GLY A 82 -1.10 9.43 6.82
CA GLY A 82 -1.32 10.29 8.00
C GLY A 82 -0.35 11.47 8.13
N PHE A 83 0.35 11.85 7.05
CA PHE A 83 1.35 12.92 7.04
C PHE A 83 1.35 13.68 5.71
N GLU A 84 1.71 14.96 5.80
CA GLU A 84 1.96 15.85 4.65
C GLU A 84 3.42 15.77 4.23
N LEU A 85 3.67 15.94 2.92
CA LEU A 85 5.03 15.99 2.38
C LEU A 85 5.74 17.26 2.86
N GLY A 86 6.96 17.11 3.37
CA GLY A 86 7.83 18.24 3.70
C GLY A 86 8.34 18.97 2.46
N GLU A 87 8.93 20.16 2.65
CA GLU A 87 9.49 20.96 1.54
C GLU A 87 10.57 20.21 0.75
N ASP A 88 11.35 19.36 1.44
CA ASP A 88 12.44 18.58 0.84
C ASP A 88 12.00 17.20 0.32
N ASP A 89 10.77 16.76 0.61
CA ASP A 89 10.25 15.47 0.16
C ASP A 89 9.89 15.51 -1.33
N LEU A 90 10.12 14.39 -2.03
CA LEU A 90 9.79 14.25 -3.43
C LEU A 90 8.68 13.21 -3.63
N GLU A 91 7.65 13.58 -4.39
CA GLU A 91 6.65 12.61 -4.85
C GLU A 91 7.06 12.06 -6.23
N ALA A 92 7.24 10.74 -6.32
CA ALA A 92 7.85 10.10 -7.47
C ALA A 92 7.06 10.22 -8.79
N SER A 93 5.73 10.34 -8.73
CA SER A 93 4.90 10.49 -9.94
C SER A 93 5.04 11.86 -10.59
N GLY A 94 5.49 12.87 -9.84
CA GLY A 94 5.81 14.20 -10.36
C GLY A 94 7.19 14.33 -11.01
N LEU A 95 8.11 13.38 -10.79
CA LEU A 95 9.52 13.49 -11.20
C LEU A 95 9.76 13.16 -12.68
N TYR A 96 9.00 12.20 -13.23
CA TYR A 96 9.27 11.65 -14.56
C TYR A 96 8.02 11.69 -15.43
N PRO A 97 7.81 12.75 -16.23
CA PRO A 97 6.62 12.92 -17.07
C PRO A 97 6.44 11.83 -18.13
N ASP A 98 7.51 11.12 -18.49
CA ASP A 98 7.52 10.02 -19.45
C ASP A 98 7.11 8.66 -18.83
N LEU A 99 6.96 8.60 -17.51
CA LEU A 99 6.54 7.42 -16.79
C LEU A 99 5.18 7.63 -16.13
N GLU A 100 4.32 6.62 -16.23
CA GLU A 100 3.06 6.59 -15.48
C GLU A 100 2.99 5.36 -14.57
N PHE A 101 2.52 5.58 -13.34
CA PHE A 101 2.17 4.49 -12.45
C PHE A 101 0.89 3.80 -12.95
N ARG A 102 0.91 2.47 -12.90
CA ARG A 102 -0.31 1.68 -13.09
C ARG A 102 -1.31 2.01 -11.98
N THR A 103 -2.54 2.30 -12.35
CA THR A 103 -3.61 2.66 -11.40
C THR A 103 -4.13 1.43 -10.65
N ILE A 104 -4.88 1.63 -9.56
CA ILE A 104 -5.58 0.52 -8.88
C ILE A 104 -6.56 -0.19 -9.81
N ASP A 105 -7.29 0.56 -10.63
CA ASP A 105 -8.26 -0.02 -11.57
C ASP A 105 -7.59 -1.00 -12.55
N GLN A 106 -6.46 -0.58 -13.14
CA GLN A 106 -5.64 -1.42 -14.01
C GLN A 106 -4.99 -2.59 -13.26
N LEU A 107 -4.59 -2.39 -11.99
CA LEU A 107 -4.08 -3.48 -11.16
C LEU A 107 -5.14 -4.56 -10.95
N LEU A 108 -6.37 -4.18 -10.61
CA LEU A 108 -7.46 -5.13 -10.41
C LEU A 108 -7.81 -5.89 -11.71
N ASP A 109 -7.69 -5.28 -12.89
CA ASP A 109 -7.88 -5.99 -14.17
C ASP A 109 -6.84 -7.10 -14.39
N ILE A 110 -5.62 -6.90 -13.90
CA ILE A 110 -4.59 -7.94 -13.92
C ILE A 110 -4.97 -9.07 -12.98
N PHE A 111 -5.45 -8.75 -11.77
CA PHE A 111 -5.92 -9.79 -10.85
C PHE A 111 -7.13 -10.58 -11.38
N LEU A 112 -7.94 -10.02 -12.28
CA LEU A 112 -9.01 -10.75 -12.97
C LEU A 112 -8.49 -11.73 -14.03
N THR A 113 -7.43 -11.36 -14.75
CA THR A 113 -7.03 -12.05 -15.98
C THR A 113 -5.79 -12.93 -15.81
N SER A 114 -4.84 -12.48 -15.00
CA SER A 114 -3.55 -13.14 -14.76
C SER A 114 -2.98 -12.70 -13.40
N PRO A 115 -3.62 -13.09 -12.27
CA PRO A 115 -3.15 -12.71 -10.95
C PRO A 115 -1.75 -13.25 -10.68
N PRO A 116 -0.82 -12.43 -10.14
CA PRO A 116 0.46 -12.94 -9.67
C PRO A 116 0.26 -13.84 -8.44
N ASP A 117 1.22 -14.74 -8.19
CA ASP A 117 1.21 -15.58 -6.99
C ASP A 117 1.31 -14.73 -5.71
N PRO A 118 0.57 -15.07 -4.64
CA PRO A 118 0.70 -14.39 -3.37
C PRO A 118 2.09 -14.67 -2.76
N ALA A 119 2.66 -13.65 -2.11
CA ALA A 119 3.94 -13.74 -1.43
C ALA A 119 3.80 -13.42 0.07
N ALA A 120 4.71 -13.95 0.88
CA ALA A 120 4.84 -13.64 2.30
C ALA A 120 6.25 -13.13 2.58
N ALA A 121 6.35 -12.02 3.31
CA ALA A 121 7.64 -11.50 3.76
C ALA A 121 8.24 -12.42 4.85
N ALA A 122 9.56 -12.56 4.83
CA ALA A 122 10.27 -13.19 5.93
C ALA A 122 10.40 -12.20 7.10
N PHE A 123 10.09 -12.67 8.30
CA PHE A 123 10.33 -11.96 9.54
C PHE A 123 11.20 -12.86 10.41
N GLU A 124 12.33 -12.32 10.85
CA GLU A 124 13.29 -12.99 11.73
C GLU A 124 13.22 -12.45 13.15
#